data_AF-A0A958T5A4-F1
#
_entry.id   AF-A0A958T5A4-F1
#
_cell.length_a   1.000
_cell.length_b   1.000
_cell.length_c   1.000
_cell.angle_alpha   90.00
_cell.angle_beta   90.00
_cell.angle_gamma   90.00
#
_symmetry.space_group_name_H-M   'P 1'
#
loop_
_entity.id
_entity.type
_entity.pdbx_description
1 polymer ?
#
loop_
_entity_poly.entity_id
_entity_poly.type
_entity_poly.pdbx_seq_one_letter_code
_entity_poly.pdbx_strand_id
1 'polypeptide(L)' 'MRFKISSEFSPTGDQPEAINQLTKGLENREKYQTLLGVTGSGKTFTVANVIQNVQKPTLVLAHN' A
#
# COMPACT_ATOMS: atom_id res chain seq x y z
N MET A 1 3.29 -3.02 19.16
CA MET A 1 3.84 -3.74 17.98
C MET A 1 3.80 -2.80 16.79
N ARG A 2 4.82 -2.79 15.92
CA ARG A 2 4.83 -2.03 14.67
C ARG A 2 4.77 -3.00 13.50
N PHE A 3 4.00 -2.69 12.46
CA PHE A 3 4.06 -3.43 11.21
C PHE A 3 5.43 -3.22 10.57
N LYS A 4 6.07 -4.32 10.19
CA LYS A 4 7.35 -4.34 9.47
C LYS A 4 7.28 -5.41 8.39
N ILE A 5 7.47 -5.01 7.14
CA ILE A 5 7.55 -5.89 5.99
C ILE A 5 8.88 -6.66 6.07
N SER A 6 8.78 -7.96 5.83
CA SER A 6 9.92 -8.82 5.54
C SER A 6 9.85 -9.19 4.06
N SER A 7 10.83 -8.74 3.29
CA SER A 7 10.90 -8.93 1.83
C SER A 7 12.34 -8.75 1.39
N GLU A 8 12.79 -9.54 0.40
CA GLU A 8 14.06 -9.32 -0.30
C GLU A 8 13.94 -8.26 -1.40
N PHE A 9 12.71 -7.91 -1.78
CA PHE A 9 12.41 -6.91 -2.79
C PHE A 9 12.20 -5.53 -2.17
N SER A 10 12.66 -4.51 -2.88
CA SER A 10 12.36 -3.10 -2.63
C SER A 10 11.31 -2.60 -3.63
N PRO A 11 10.54 -1.55 -3.31
CA PRO A 11 9.63 -0.93 -4.28
C PRO A 11 10.39 -0.45 -5.52
N THR A 12 9.88 -0.77 -6.71
CA THR A 12 10.49 -0.41 -8.01
C THR A 12 9.44 0.12 -8.99
N GLY A 13 9.90 0.71 -10.10
CA GLY A 13 9.01 1.32 -11.10
C GLY A 13 8.14 2.42 -10.47
N ASP A 14 6.84 2.38 -10.74
CA ASP A 14 5.86 3.36 -10.22
C ASP A 14 5.40 3.08 -8.78
N GLN A 15 5.83 1.96 -8.18
CA GLN A 15 5.42 1.59 -6.82
C GLN A 15 5.77 2.64 -5.76
N PRO A 16 6.99 3.23 -5.72
CA PRO A 16 7.34 4.23 -4.72
C PRO A 16 6.40 5.44 -4.74
N GLU A 17 6.02 5.91 -5.93
CA GLU A 17 5.11 7.03 -6.09
C GLU A 17 3.69 6.66 -5.63
N ALA A 18 3.17 5.51 -6.07
CA ALA A 18 1.86 5.03 -5.65
C ALA A 18 1.76 4.84 -4.13
N ILE A 19 2.81 4.28 -3.50
CA ILE A 19 2.90 4.13 -2.04
C ILE A 19 2.83 5.52 -1.36
N ASN A 20 3.59 6.49 -1.86
CA ASN A 20 3.64 7.83 -1.29
C ASN A 20 2.29 8.55 -1.41
N GLN A 21 1.65 8.51 -2.58
CA GLN A 21 0.35 9.13 -2.81
C GLN A 21 -0.73 8.53 -1.90
N LEU A 22 -0.81 7.19 -1.83
CA LEU A 22 -1.79 6.51 -0.98
C LEU A 22 -1.56 6.76 0.52
N THR A 23 -0.30 6.79 0.95
CA THR A 23 0.08 7.11 2.34
C THR A 23 -0.39 8.52 2.69
N LYS A 24 -0.07 9.51 1.86
CA LYS A 24 -0.48 10.91 2.07
C LYS A 24 -1.99 11.08 2.08
N GLY A 25 -2.72 10.43 1.17
CA GLY A 25 -4.19 10.51 1.17
C GLY A 25 -4.78 10.00 2.49
N LEU A 26 -4.22 8.92 3.05
CA LEU A 26 -4.67 8.40 4.36
C LEU A 26 -4.32 9.32 5.53
N GLU A 27 -3.17 10.00 5.48
CA GLU A 27 -2.77 11.02 6.47
C GLU A 27 -3.67 12.27 6.38
N ASN A 28 -4.06 12.66 5.16
CA ASN A 28 -4.98 13.75 4.86
C ASN A 28 -6.46 13.39 5.15
N ARG A 29 -6.73 12.19 5.66
CA ARG A 29 -8.08 11.67 5.98
C ARG A 29 -8.99 11.58 4.75
N GLU A 30 -8.43 11.38 3.56
CA GLU A 30 -9.20 11.04 2.37
C GLU A 30 -9.91 9.69 2.59
N LYS A 31 -11.24 9.69 2.50
CA LYS A 31 -12.06 8.50 2.80
C LYS A 31 -11.94 7.42 1.74
N TYR A 32 -11.77 7.82 0.48
CA TYR A 32 -11.77 6.91 -0.66
C TYR A 32 -10.57 7.21 -1.56
N GLN A 33 -9.82 6.16 -1.88
CA GLN A 33 -8.67 6.22 -2.78
C GLN A 33 -8.66 4.95 -3.63
N THR A 34 -8.17 5.04 -4.87
CA THR A 34 -8.13 3.91 -5.79
C THR A 34 -6.70 3.70 -6.29
N LEU A 35 -6.16 2.50 -6.10
CA LEU A 35 -4.89 2.09 -6.71
C LEU A 35 -5.18 1.47 -8.09
N LEU A 36 -5.03 2.26 -9.14
CA LEU A 36 -5.12 1.76 -10.52
C LEU A 36 -3.80 1.10 -10.91
N GLY A 37 -3.74 -0.23 -10.89
CA GLY A 37 -2.54 -0.98 -11.27
C GLY A 37 -2.85 -2.12 -12.23
N VAL A 38 -1.99 -2.30 -13.23
CA VAL A 38 -2.08 -3.41 -14.19
C VAL A 38 -1.82 -4.76 -13.51
N THR A 39 -2.17 -5.86 -14.17
CA THR A 39 -1.86 -7.21 -13.69
C THR A 39 -0.34 -7.41 -13.63
N GLY A 40 0.17 -8.02 -12.57
CA GLY A 40 1.61 -8.26 -12.38
C GLY A 40 2.42 -7.07 -11.82
N SER A 41 1.83 -5.89 -11.62
CA SER A 41 2.56 -4.70 -11.12
C SER A 41 2.95 -4.74 -9.64
N GLY A 42 2.60 -5.81 -8.91
CA GLY A 42 2.91 -5.93 -7.48
C GLY A 42 1.96 -5.18 -6.54
N LYS A 43 0.67 -5.02 -6.89
CA LYS A 43 -0.34 -4.29 -6.07
C LYS A 43 -0.36 -4.71 -4.59
N THR A 44 -0.23 -6.00 -4.29
CA THR A 44 -0.15 -6.48 -2.90
C THR A 44 1.04 -5.90 -2.15
N PHE A 45 2.20 -5.83 -2.79
CA PHE A 45 3.42 -5.28 -2.20
C PHE A 45 3.31 -3.76 -2.01
N THR A 46 2.70 -3.05 -2.97
CA THR A 46 2.33 -1.63 -2.84
C THR A 46 1.46 -1.40 -1.60
N VAL A 47 0.36 -2.14 -1.46
CA VAL A 47 -0.57 -2.00 -0.32
C VAL A 47 0.09 -2.37 1.00
N ALA A 48 0.94 -3.41 1.04
CA ALA A 48 1.69 -3.76 2.24
C ALA A 48 2.58 -2.60 2.71
N ASN A 49 3.27 -1.91 1.79
CA ASN A 49 4.11 -0.76 2.11
C ASN A 49 3.27 0.41 2.66
N VAL A 50 2.08 0.66 2.10
CA VAL A 50 1.14 1.65 2.64
C VAL A 50 0.73 1.28 4.07
N ILE A 51 0.36 0.02 4.34
CA ILE A 51 0.00 -0.45 5.69
C ILE A 51 1.17 -0.26 6.66
N GLN A 52 2.40 -0.59 6.24
CA GLN A 52 3.60 -0.33 7.03
C GLN A 52 3.80 1.16 7.31
N ASN A 53 3.54 2.07 6.37
CA ASN A 53 3.71 3.50 6.62
C ASN A 53 2.70 4.02 7.64
N VAL A 54 1.41 3.69 7.46
CA VAL A 54 0.33 4.28 8.26
C VAL A 54 0.14 3.63 9.63
N GLN A 55 0.67 2.43 9.84
CA GLN A 55 0.61 1.70 11.11
C GLN A 55 -0.82 1.49 11.67
N LYS A 56 -1.79 1.26 10.78
CA LYS A 56 -3.19 1.05 11.15
C LYS A 56 -3.59 -0.42 10.98
N PRO A 57 -4.33 -1.01 11.95
CA PRO A 57 -5.02 -2.28 11.73
C PRO A 57 -5.87 -2.19 10.45
N THR A 58 -5.70 -3.14 9.55
CA THR A 58 -6.26 -3.07 8.20
C THR A 58 -7.04 -4.35 7.90
N LEU A 59 -8.24 -4.20 7.35
CA LEU A 59 -9.06 -5.30 6.84
C LEU A 59 -8.92 -5.35 5.32
N VAL A 60 -8.49 -6.49 4.78
CA VAL A 60 -8.47 -6.75 3.34
C VAL A 60 -9.66 -7.64 3.01
N LEU A 61 -10.55 -7.14 2.15
CA LEU A 61 -11.70 -7.89 1.65
C LEU A 61 -11.37 -8.45 0.27
N ALA A 62 -11.39 -9.77 0.15
CA ALA A 62 -11.32 -10.48 -1.13
C ALA A 62 -12.69 -11.06 -1.46
N HIS A 63 -13.01 -11.19 -2.74
CA HIS A 63 -14.32 -11.67 -3.18
C HIS A 63 -14.49 -13.19 -3.07
N ASN A 64 -13.38 -13.93 -2.92
CA ASN A 64 -13.33 -15.39 -2.80
C ASN A 64 -12.41 -15.79 -1.64
#